data_AF-A0A9X4YBP1-F1
#
_entry.id   AF-A0A9X4YBP1-F1
#
_cell.length_a   1.000
_cell.length_b   1.000
_cell.length_c   1.000
_cell.angle_alpha   90.00
_cell.angle_beta   90.00
_cell.angle_gamma   90.00
#
_symmetry.space_group_name_H-M   'P 1'
#
loop_
_entity.id
_entity.type
_entity.pdbx_description
1 polymer ?
#
loop_
_entity_poly.entity_id
_entity_poly.type
_entity_poly.pdbx_seq_one_letter_code
_entity_poly.pdbx_strand_id
1 'polypeptide(L)'
;MASDDEKSEALETFLKDSLHALESLEKVQELEDEDQDGSSPQEGTASEQRTDADGDEEPNLLDRLAGYTGSAYKIARRTTGTSLKVGRKLMGSQDQLRMMLAAGESLRDLREVAGLTVSDLAESLNLRDKSLLEAAEDGTAALPFELILRLAAVLARNDPVPFILRYTRAYSPDTWRVLNDWGVGRLPLHFEREREFINIYRGRDEARELSDEGFKRVLEFTRQSFEMSLHFVAEEEERLNEALDDLEAERDAARQEGREPATPKRERRHRGQSQKQTEDSATSRTAGNQSGKSKQKQSSNSSRTTSGQSRKKTGGSGRQSGE
;
A
#
# COMPACT_ATOMS: atom_id res chain seq x y z
N MET A 1 -25.81 -14.28 27.58
CA MET A 1 -26.43 -13.90 26.30
C MET A 1 -27.62 -13.03 26.65
N ALA A 2 -27.62 -11.75 26.28
CA ALA A 2 -28.77 -10.86 26.51
C ALA A 2 -29.98 -11.40 25.74
N SER A 3 -31.14 -11.39 26.38
CA SER A 3 -32.40 -11.82 25.76
C SER A 3 -32.78 -10.88 24.61
N ASP A 4 -33.53 -11.36 23.62
CA ASP A 4 -33.88 -10.53 22.46
C ASP A 4 -34.73 -9.31 22.84
N ASP A 5 -35.44 -9.38 23.97
CA ASP A 5 -36.20 -8.26 24.54
C ASP A 5 -35.26 -7.13 25.00
N GLU A 6 -34.16 -7.44 25.70
CA GLU A 6 -33.16 -6.45 26.15
C GLU A 6 -32.47 -5.73 24.97
N LYS A 7 -32.28 -6.43 23.85
CA LYS A 7 -31.71 -5.84 22.63
C LYS A 7 -32.69 -4.88 21.95
N SER A 8 -33.98 -5.18 22.01
CA SER A 8 -35.03 -4.34 21.43
C SER A 8 -35.18 -3.03 22.21
N GLU A 9 -35.13 -3.08 23.54
CA GLU A 9 -35.16 -1.88 24.39
C GLU A 9 -33.92 -1.01 24.21
N ALA A 10 -32.74 -1.62 24.08
CA ALA A 10 -31.49 -0.90 23.78
C ALA A 10 -31.53 -0.20 22.41
N LEU A 11 -32.18 -0.82 21.41
CA LEU A 11 -32.39 -0.21 20.10
C LEU A 11 -33.38 0.96 20.17
N GLU A 12 -34.49 0.80 20.89
CA GLU A 12 -35.51 1.84 21.03
C GLU A 12 -34.97 3.08 21.75
N THR A 13 -34.22 2.87 22.84
CA THR A 13 -33.54 3.94 23.58
C THR A 13 -32.51 4.67 22.71
N PHE A 14 -31.69 3.93 21.96
CA PHE A 14 -30.73 4.53 21.03
C PHE A 14 -31.40 5.36 19.92
N LEU A 15 -32.53 4.89 19.40
CA LEU A 15 -33.30 5.62 18.37
C LEU A 15 -33.94 6.90 18.93
N LYS A 16 -34.46 6.86 20.17
CA LYS A 16 -35.02 8.05 20.83
C LYS A 16 -33.94 9.10 21.11
N ASP A 17 -32.77 8.68 21.59
CA ASP A 17 -31.63 9.58 21.80
C ASP A 17 -31.15 10.20 20.48
N SER A 18 -31.12 9.41 19.40
CA SER A 18 -30.74 9.88 18.07
C SER A 18 -31.74 10.91 17.50
N LEU A 19 -33.04 10.71 17.73
CA LEU A 19 -34.07 11.67 17.32
C LEU A 19 -33.97 12.98 18.11
N HIS A 20 -33.75 12.91 19.42
CA HIS A 20 -33.55 14.12 20.23
C HIS A 20 -32.27 14.87 19.85
N ALA A 21 -31.20 14.15 19.46
CA ALA A 21 -29.97 14.78 18.99
C ALA A 21 -30.20 15.56 17.68
N LEU A 22 -30.96 15.01 16.73
CA LEU A 22 -31.30 15.68 15.47
C LEU A 22 -32.19 16.92 15.71
N GLU A 23 -33.21 16.79 16.55
CA GLU A 23 -34.10 17.91 16.91
C GLU A 23 -33.33 19.04 17.63
N SER A 24 -32.36 18.69 18.49
CA SER A 24 -31.50 19.68 19.14
C SER A 24 -30.58 20.42 18.16
N LEU A 25 -30.19 19.76 17.07
CA LEU A 25 -29.28 20.32 16.07
C LEU A 25 -30.04 21.22 15.09
N GLU A 26 -31.27 20.85 14.72
CA GLU A 26 -32.20 21.68 13.96
C GLU A 26 -32.54 22.97 14.72
N LYS A 27 -32.77 22.87 16.03
CA LYS A 27 -33.05 24.05 16.87
C LYS A 27 -31.85 24.98 17.06
N VAL A 28 -30.63 24.45 17.01
CA VAL A 28 -29.41 25.27 17.00
C VAL A 28 -29.22 25.94 15.65
N GLN A 29 -29.58 25.26 14.56
CA GLN A 29 -29.49 25.79 13.20
C GLN A 29 -30.51 26.90 12.94
N GLU A 30 -31.75 26.77 13.45
CA GLU A 30 -32.75 27.85 13.41
C GLU A 30 -32.28 29.10 14.18
N LEU A 31 -31.55 28.94 15.29
CA LEU A 31 -30.99 30.06 16.04
C LEU A 31 -29.78 30.70 15.34
N GLU A 32 -29.02 29.95 14.53
CA GLU A 32 -27.91 30.49 13.72
C GLU A 32 -28.40 31.26 12.48
N ASP A 33 -29.57 30.90 11.95
CA ASP A 33 -30.19 31.55 10.79
C ASP A 33 -30.94 32.84 11.17
N GLU A 34 -31.40 32.99 12.41
CA GLU A 34 -32.01 34.25 12.91
C GLU A 34 -30.99 35.38 13.16
N ASP A 35 -29.71 35.06 13.38
CA ASP A 35 -28.64 36.04 13.65
C ASP A 35 -27.90 36.55 12.37
N GLN A 36 -28.27 36.06 11.18
CA GLN A 36 -27.55 36.35 9.92
C GLN A 36 -28.31 37.19 8.89
N ASP A 37 -29.47 37.77 9.22
CA ASP A 37 -30.17 38.70 8.32
C ASP A 37 -29.99 40.17 8.78
N GLY A 38 -28.85 40.76 8.40
CA GLY A 38 -28.45 42.08 8.90
C GLY A 38 -27.24 42.74 8.24
N SER A 39 -27.26 42.91 6.91
CA SER A 39 -26.57 44.00 6.14
C SER A 39 -25.03 44.14 6.20
N SER A 40 -24.39 44.03 5.03
CA SER A 40 -23.08 44.67 4.70
C SER A 40 -23.32 45.82 3.70
N PRO A 41 -22.33 46.64 3.27
CA PRO A 41 -21.01 47.01 3.85
C PRO A 41 -20.71 48.53 3.75
N GLN A 42 -19.71 49.08 4.49
CA GLN A 42 -19.08 50.34 4.05
C GLN A 42 -17.62 50.54 4.52
N GLU A 43 -16.74 50.80 3.55
CA GLU A 43 -15.39 51.35 3.70
C GLU A 43 -15.44 52.82 4.17
N GLY A 44 -14.43 53.27 4.92
CA GLY A 44 -14.26 54.68 5.28
C GLY A 44 -12.99 54.98 6.08
N THR A 45 -12.24 55.95 5.58
CA THR A 45 -10.89 56.38 5.98
C THR A 45 -10.84 57.46 7.07
N ALA A 46 -9.71 57.49 7.80
CA ALA A 46 -8.94 58.66 8.28
C ALA A 46 -9.27 59.38 9.63
N SER A 47 -8.13 59.83 10.20
CA SER A 47 -7.83 60.94 11.14
C SER A 47 -8.00 60.79 12.66
N GLU A 48 -6.83 60.66 13.30
CA GLU A 48 -6.29 61.40 14.46
C GLU A 48 -7.22 62.18 15.40
N GLN A 49 -7.09 61.88 16.70
CA GLN A 49 -7.13 62.92 17.74
C GLN A 49 -6.25 62.51 18.94
N ARG A 50 -5.26 63.34 19.26
CA ARG A 50 -4.47 63.30 20.50
C ARG A 50 -5.14 64.16 21.56
N THR A 51 -5.07 63.74 22.82
CA THR A 51 -4.89 64.63 23.98
C THR A 51 -4.04 63.93 25.04
N ASP A 52 -3.00 64.65 25.47
CA ASP A 52 -2.07 64.53 26.60
C ASP A 52 -2.77 64.21 27.94
N ALA A 53 -2.17 63.78 29.07
CA ALA A 53 -0.88 63.25 29.52
C ALA A 53 -1.09 62.89 31.01
N ASP A 54 -0.54 61.79 31.53
CA ASP A 54 0.12 61.77 32.84
C ASP A 54 0.96 60.49 33.01
N GLY A 55 2.07 60.62 33.74
CA GLY A 55 3.20 59.71 33.69
C GLY A 55 3.14 58.44 34.56
N ASP A 56 4.13 57.61 34.24
CA ASP A 56 4.86 56.66 35.08
C ASP A 56 4.56 55.15 34.97
N GLU A 57 5.60 54.47 34.48
CA GLU A 57 5.96 53.03 34.55
C GLU A 57 5.38 52.07 33.50
N GLU A 58 6.23 51.75 32.50
CA GLU A 58 6.01 50.71 31.50
C GLU A 58 5.97 49.29 32.12
N PRO A 59 4.91 48.49 31.89
CA PRO A 59 4.97 47.07 32.17
C PRO A 59 5.76 46.35 31.06
N ASN A 60 6.89 45.74 31.47
CA ASN A 60 7.80 44.96 30.64
C ASN A 60 7.10 43.95 29.72
N LEU A 61 7.49 43.94 28.44
CA LEU A 61 7.06 43.00 27.41
C LEU A 61 7.32 41.51 27.77
N LEU A 62 8.21 41.26 28.74
CA LEU A 62 8.50 39.93 29.27
C LEU A 62 7.38 39.38 30.17
N ASP A 63 6.63 40.22 30.88
CA ASP A 63 5.48 39.78 31.71
C ASP A 63 4.28 39.37 30.85
N ARG A 64 4.13 39.97 29.66
CA ARG A 64 3.11 39.56 28.69
C ARG A 64 3.45 38.23 28.00
N LEU A 65 4.72 37.91 27.82
CA LEU A 65 5.15 36.62 27.26
C LEU A 65 5.05 35.50 28.31
N ALA A 66 5.35 35.79 29.58
CA ALA A 66 5.21 34.85 30.69
C ALA A 66 3.74 34.49 30.98
N GLY A 67 2.79 35.39 30.71
CA GLY A 67 1.36 35.13 30.81
C GLY A 67 0.84 34.09 29.80
N TYR A 68 1.54 33.87 28.69
CA TYR A 68 1.13 32.92 27.64
C TYR A 68 1.74 31.52 27.79
N THR A 69 2.83 31.37 28.55
CA THR A 69 3.49 30.07 28.76
C THR A 69 2.90 29.28 29.96
N GLY A 70 2.12 29.95 30.83
CA GLY A 70 1.50 29.34 32.01
C GLY A 70 0.23 28.52 31.76
N SER A 71 -0.46 28.69 30.62
CA SER A 71 -1.73 27.99 30.35
C SER A 71 -1.56 26.64 29.64
N ALA A 72 -0.41 26.39 29.00
CA ALA A 72 -0.11 25.14 28.30
C ALA A 72 0.05 23.94 29.26
N TYR A 73 0.46 24.17 30.51
CA TYR A 73 0.70 23.08 31.46
C TYR A 73 -0.60 22.52 32.08
N LYS A 74 -1.70 23.29 32.11
CA LYS A 74 -3.00 22.83 32.63
C LYS A 74 -3.90 22.14 31.60
N ILE A 75 -3.62 22.30 30.30
CA ILE A 75 -4.33 21.59 29.22
C ILE A 75 -3.82 20.14 29.08
N ALA A 76 -2.57 19.86 29.47
CA ALA A 76 -1.95 18.54 29.34
C ALA A 76 -2.53 17.44 30.26
N ARG A 77 -3.37 17.78 31.24
CA ARG A 77 -3.84 16.81 32.28
C ARG A 77 -5.27 16.31 32.13
N ARG A 78 -6.04 16.78 31.14
CA ARG A 78 -7.46 16.35 30.98
C ARG A 78 -7.84 15.81 29.60
N THR A 79 -6.91 15.67 28.66
CA THR A 79 -7.23 15.22 27.29
C THR A 79 -6.25 14.17 26.77
N THR A 80 -6.10 13.06 27.48
CA THR A 80 -5.26 11.93 27.03
C THR A 80 -5.81 11.24 25.77
N GLY A 81 -7.07 11.51 25.38
CA GLY A 81 -7.72 10.89 24.23
C GLY A 81 -7.70 11.68 22.91
N THR A 82 -7.54 13.01 22.93
CA THR A 82 -7.62 13.85 21.71
C THR A 82 -6.26 14.12 21.07
N SER A 83 -5.19 14.21 21.86
CA SER A 83 -3.81 14.39 21.36
C SER A 83 -3.34 13.20 20.50
N LEU A 84 -3.70 11.97 20.89
CA LEU A 84 -3.42 10.76 20.11
C LEU A 84 -4.18 10.74 18.78
N LYS A 85 -5.42 11.23 18.74
CA LYS A 85 -6.22 11.31 17.50
C LYS A 85 -5.66 12.37 16.55
N VAL A 86 -5.25 13.53 17.07
CA VAL A 86 -4.60 14.58 16.26
C VAL A 86 -3.23 14.12 15.75
N GLY A 87 -2.41 13.48 16.59
CA GLY A 87 -1.13 12.89 16.17
C GLY A 87 -1.30 11.80 15.11
N ARG A 88 -2.31 10.93 15.23
CA ARG A 88 -2.64 9.89 14.24
C ARG A 88 -3.13 10.48 12.92
N LYS A 89 -3.93 11.55 12.95
CA LYS A 89 -4.40 12.25 11.74
C LYS A 89 -3.25 12.94 11.01
N LEU A 90 -2.32 13.56 11.74
CA LEU A 90 -1.13 14.18 11.17
C LEU A 90 -0.17 13.14 10.57
N MET A 91 0.10 12.02 11.25
CA MET A 91 0.87 10.91 10.68
C MET A 91 0.20 10.34 9.42
N GLY A 92 -1.12 10.12 9.47
CA GLY A 92 -1.90 9.67 8.30
C GLY A 92 -1.76 10.63 7.11
N SER A 93 -1.74 11.93 7.35
CA SER A 93 -1.54 12.93 6.28
C SER A 93 -0.14 12.87 5.66
N GLN A 94 0.92 12.63 6.45
CA GLN A 94 2.27 12.47 5.90
C GLN A 94 2.44 11.16 5.12
N ASP A 95 1.89 10.07 5.63
CA ASP A 95 1.94 8.78 4.93
C ASP A 95 1.09 8.82 3.65
N GLN A 96 -0.04 9.53 3.66
CA GLN A 96 -0.83 9.78 2.47
C GLN A 96 -0.05 10.59 1.42
N LEU A 97 0.63 11.67 1.81
CA LEU A 97 1.44 12.45 0.88
C LEU A 97 2.58 11.62 0.26
N ARG A 98 3.22 10.75 1.06
CA ARG A 98 4.22 9.80 0.54
C ARG A 98 3.61 8.82 -0.46
N MET A 99 2.43 8.28 -0.17
CA MET A 99 1.72 7.40 -1.11
C MET A 99 1.31 8.14 -2.37
N MET A 100 0.87 9.40 -2.28
CA MET A 100 0.54 10.24 -3.43
C MET A 100 1.78 10.54 -4.28
N LEU A 101 2.92 10.85 -3.66
CA LEU A 101 4.17 11.10 -4.38
C LEU A 101 4.66 9.83 -5.10
N ALA A 102 4.67 8.68 -4.42
CA ALA A 102 5.03 7.40 -5.04
C ALA A 102 4.03 6.97 -6.13
N ALA A 103 2.76 7.31 -5.96
CA ALA A 103 1.74 7.11 -7.00
C ALA A 103 2.01 8.04 -8.20
N GLY A 104 2.31 9.31 -7.97
CA GLY A 104 2.62 10.30 -9.00
C GLY A 104 3.83 9.90 -9.84
N GLU A 105 4.94 9.55 -9.19
CA GLU A 105 6.16 9.05 -9.85
C GLU A 105 5.84 7.85 -10.74
N SER A 106 5.10 6.87 -10.20
CA SER A 106 4.73 5.71 -11.01
C SER A 106 3.74 6.02 -12.15
N LEU A 107 2.88 7.04 -12.04
CA LEU A 107 2.03 7.46 -13.16
C LEU A 107 2.88 8.06 -14.27
N ARG A 108 3.86 8.88 -13.90
CA ARG A 108 4.85 9.43 -14.84
C ARG A 108 5.60 8.31 -15.54
N ASP A 109 6.11 7.34 -14.79
CA ASP A 109 6.81 6.18 -15.36
C ASP A 109 5.91 5.41 -16.34
N LEU A 110 4.67 5.12 -15.97
CA LEU A 110 3.72 4.41 -16.84
C LEU A 110 3.40 5.21 -18.11
N ARG A 111 3.26 6.53 -18.00
CA ARG A 111 3.04 7.42 -19.14
C ARG A 111 4.26 7.40 -20.08
N GLU A 112 5.47 7.49 -19.53
CA GLU A 112 6.72 7.48 -20.30
C GLU A 112 6.98 6.12 -20.96
N VAL A 113 6.70 5.02 -20.25
CA VAL A 113 6.74 3.65 -20.81
C VAL A 113 5.74 3.47 -21.95
N ALA A 114 4.57 4.12 -21.86
CA ALA A 114 3.59 4.15 -22.93
C ALA A 114 4.00 5.06 -24.12
N GLY A 115 5.11 5.80 -24.01
CA GLY A 115 5.57 6.74 -25.02
C GLY A 115 4.70 7.99 -25.17
N LEU A 116 3.91 8.32 -24.14
CA LEU A 116 2.99 9.45 -24.14
C LEU A 116 3.61 10.67 -23.46
N THR A 117 3.39 11.86 -24.01
CA THR A 117 3.64 13.12 -23.29
C THR A 117 2.46 13.45 -22.36
N VAL A 118 2.67 14.38 -21.42
CA VAL A 118 1.58 14.89 -20.55
C VAL A 118 0.42 15.43 -21.40
N SER A 119 0.71 16.10 -22.52
CA SER A 119 -0.30 16.60 -23.46
C SER A 119 -1.05 15.47 -24.16
N ASP A 120 -0.36 14.43 -24.64
CA ASP A 120 -1.01 13.31 -25.34
C ASP A 120 -1.91 12.53 -24.39
N LEU A 121 -1.49 12.38 -23.12
CA LEU A 121 -2.30 11.73 -22.10
C LEU A 121 -3.51 12.60 -21.73
N ALA A 122 -3.35 13.92 -21.58
CA ALA A 122 -4.46 14.84 -21.33
C ALA A 122 -5.49 14.83 -22.47
N GLU A 123 -5.04 14.78 -23.72
CA GLU A 123 -5.90 14.64 -24.90
C GLU A 123 -6.65 13.30 -24.90
N SER A 124 -5.94 12.20 -24.60
CA SER A 124 -6.53 10.85 -24.50
C SER A 124 -7.61 10.75 -23.40
N LEU A 125 -7.45 11.52 -22.33
CA LEU A 125 -8.40 11.58 -21.20
C LEU A 125 -9.51 12.62 -21.40
N ASN A 126 -9.47 13.39 -22.49
CA ASN A 126 -10.36 14.51 -22.79
C ASN A 126 -10.36 15.57 -21.66
N LEU A 127 -9.17 15.91 -21.15
CA LEU A 127 -8.97 16.92 -20.12
C LEU A 127 -8.73 18.30 -20.75
N ARG A 128 -9.45 19.32 -20.26
CA ARG A 128 -9.24 20.71 -20.67
C ARG A 128 -8.00 21.33 -20.02
N ASP A 129 -7.70 20.92 -18.80
CA ASP A 129 -6.59 21.44 -18.02
C ASP A 129 -5.55 20.34 -17.79
N LYS A 130 -4.40 20.49 -18.46
CA LYS A 130 -3.26 19.58 -18.33
C LYS A 130 -2.52 19.73 -16.99
N SER A 131 -2.65 20.88 -16.32
CA SER A 131 -1.94 21.15 -15.07
C SER A 131 -2.42 20.24 -13.95
N LEU A 132 -3.67 19.77 -14.01
CA LEU A 132 -4.20 18.75 -13.10
C LEU A 132 -3.40 17.44 -13.19
N LEU A 133 -3.02 17.03 -14.40
CA LEU A 133 -2.24 15.82 -14.64
C LEU A 133 -0.79 15.99 -14.16
N GLU A 134 -0.19 17.15 -14.43
CA GLU A 134 1.15 17.52 -13.94
C GLU A 134 1.18 17.50 -12.40
N ALA A 135 0.22 18.16 -11.75
CA ALA A 135 0.10 18.19 -10.30
C ALA A 135 -0.18 16.81 -9.69
N ALA A 136 -0.89 15.93 -10.39
CA ALA A 136 -1.11 14.56 -9.96
C ALA A 136 0.16 13.70 -10.08
N GLU A 137 0.91 13.83 -11.17
CA GLU A 137 2.22 13.18 -11.35
C GLU A 137 3.26 13.66 -10.32
N ASP A 138 3.17 14.92 -9.88
CA ASP A 138 4.01 15.44 -8.79
C ASP A 138 3.51 15.03 -7.38
N GLY A 139 2.36 14.35 -7.29
CA GLY A 139 1.77 13.90 -6.02
C GLY A 139 1.15 15.03 -5.18
N THR A 140 0.86 16.17 -5.80
CA THR A 140 0.34 17.38 -5.13
C THR A 140 -1.17 17.56 -5.27
N ALA A 141 -1.78 16.95 -6.29
CA ALA A 141 -3.22 16.97 -6.52
C ALA A 141 -3.86 15.59 -6.27
N ALA A 142 -5.06 15.62 -5.69
CA ALA A 142 -5.95 14.48 -5.66
C ALA A 142 -6.64 14.29 -7.02
N LEU A 143 -7.04 13.05 -7.33
CA LEU A 143 -7.74 12.70 -8.56
C LEU A 143 -9.14 12.16 -8.24
N PRO A 144 -10.18 12.57 -8.99
CA PRO A 144 -11.49 11.97 -8.86
C PRO A 144 -11.44 10.52 -9.37
N PHE A 145 -12.26 9.64 -8.78
CA PHE A 145 -12.30 8.21 -9.12
C PHE A 145 -12.54 7.97 -10.61
N GLU A 146 -13.39 8.80 -11.22
CA GLU A 146 -13.69 8.75 -12.65
C GLU A 146 -12.43 8.93 -13.52
N LEU A 147 -11.55 9.87 -13.16
CA LEU A 147 -10.31 10.08 -13.89
C LEU A 147 -9.32 8.93 -13.69
N ILE A 148 -9.32 8.30 -12.52
CA ILE A 148 -8.54 7.07 -12.26
C ILE A 148 -9.01 5.93 -13.17
N LEU A 149 -10.32 5.78 -13.38
CA LEU A 149 -10.87 4.79 -14.31
C LEU A 149 -10.45 5.07 -15.76
N ARG A 150 -10.49 6.34 -16.19
CA ARG A 150 -10.00 6.74 -17.52
C ARG A 150 -8.50 6.48 -17.68
N LEU A 151 -7.70 6.81 -16.67
CA LEU A 151 -6.27 6.53 -16.65
C LEU A 151 -5.98 5.03 -16.76
N ALA A 152 -6.75 4.19 -16.07
CA ALA A 152 -6.63 2.75 -16.18
C ALA A 152 -6.91 2.25 -17.61
N ALA A 153 -7.90 2.82 -18.28
CA ALA A 153 -8.22 2.46 -19.67
C ALA A 153 -7.10 2.79 -20.66
N VAL A 154 -6.33 3.86 -20.40
CA VAL A 154 -5.23 4.30 -21.29
C VAL A 154 -3.91 3.58 -20.94
N LEU A 155 -3.53 3.57 -19.67
CA LEU A 155 -2.20 3.14 -19.20
C LEU A 155 -2.16 1.67 -18.75
N ALA A 156 -3.26 1.10 -18.25
CA ALA A 156 -3.27 -0.20 -17.57
C ALA A 156 -3.83 -1.33 -18.45
N ARG A 157 -3.37 -1.43 -19.70
CA ARG A 157 -3.88 -2.40 -20.69
C ARG A 157 -3.86 -3.86 -20.23
N ASN A 158 -2.83 -4.24 -19.49
CA ASN A 158 -2.63 -5.62 -19.06
C ASN A 158 -3.32 -5.93 -17.72
N ASP A 159 -3.38 -4.96 -16.80
CA ASP A 159 -3.83 -5.17 -15.42
C ASP A 159 -4.57 -3.92 -14.85
N PRO A 160 -5.81 -3.64 -15.28
CA PRO A 160 -6.54 -2.44 -14.85
C PRO A 160 -7.01 -2.49 -13.40
N VAL A 161 -7.30 -3.68 -12.84
CA VAL A 161 -7.84 -3.80 -11.47
C VAL A 161 -6.81 -3.37 -10.41
N PRO A 162 -5.58 -3.92 -10.38
CA PRO A 162 -4.57 -3.46 -9.41
C PRO A 162 -4.25 -1.98 -9.55
N PHE A 163 -4.25 -1.45 -10.78
CA PHE A 163 -4.06 -0.03 -11.06
C PHE A 163 -5.12 0.82 -10.35
N ILE A 164 -6.40 0.56 -10.60
CA ILE A 164 -7.51 1.35 -10.03
C ILE A 164 -7.45 1.35 -8.51
N LEU A 165 -7.19 0.20 -7.89
CA LEU A 165 -7.16 0.06 -6.44
C LEU A 165 -6.01 0.84 -5.81
N ARG A 166 -4.81 0.71 -6.37
CA ARG A 166 -3.62 1.42 -5.90
C ARG A 166 -3.82 2.94 -5.97
N TYR A 167 -4.32 3.44 -7.09
CA TYR A 167 -4.48 4.88 -7.29
C TYR A 167 -5.69 5.45 -6.54
N THR A 168 -6.77 4.70 -6.39
CA THR A 168 -7.90 5.11 -5.54
C THR A 168 -7.45 5.26 -4.09
N ARG A 169 -6.64 4.32 -3.59
CA ARG A 169 -6.08 4.39 -2.23
C ARG A 169 -5.16 5.60 -2.03
N ALA A 170 -4.38 5.98 -3.04
CA ALA A 170 -3.45 7.10 -2.95
C ALA A 170 -4.17 8.47 -3.10
N TYR A 171 -4.99 8.63 -4.12
CA TYR A 171 -5.58 9.91 -4.51
C TYR A 171 -6.97 10.17 -3.92
N SER A 172 -7.71 9.14 -3.50
CA SER A 172 -9.08 9.27 -2.99
C SER A 172 -9.35 8.33 -1.82
N PRO A 173 -8.82 8.64 -0.61
CA PRO A 173 -8.91 7.75 0.55
C PRO A 173 -10.34 7.52 1.05
N ASP A 174 -11.23 8.51 0.89
CA ASP A 174 -12.64 8.36 1.26
C ASP A 174 -13.37 7.39 0.33
N THR A 175 -13.12 7.49 -0.98
CA THR A 175 -13.64 6.53 -1.97
C THR A 175 -13.08 5.14 -1.68
N TRP A 176 -11.79 5.03 -1.39
CA TRP A 176 -11.16 3.77 -1.01
C TRP A 176 -11.81 3.13 0.22
N ARG A 177 -12.17 3.91 1.26
CA ARG A 177 -12.85 3.38 2.45
C ARG A 177 -14.17 2.70 2.07
N VAL A 178 -15.00 3.37 1.30
CA VAL A 178 -16.30 2.82 0.84
C VAL A 178 -16.10 1.55 0.00
N LEU A 179 -15.16 1.56 -0.95
CA LEU A 179 -14.86 0.39 -1.77
C LEU A 179 -14.32 -0.78 -0.93
N ASN A 180 -13.44 -0.49 0.02
CA ASN A 180 -12.86 -1.49 0.90
C ASN A 180 -13.91 -2.14 1.79
N ASP A 181 -14.88 -1.36 2.30
CA ASP A 181 -16.01 -1.88 3.08
C ASP A 181 -16.90 -2.80 2.24
N TRP A 182 -16.99 -2.57 0.93
CA TRP A 182 -17.64 -3.48 -0.03
C TRP A 182 -16.78 -4.70 -0.43
N GLY A 183 -15.59 -4.88 0.16
CA GLY A 183 -14.73 -6.04 -0.07
C GLY A 183 -13.80 -5.93 -1.28
N VAL A 184 -13.80 -4.78 -1.97
CA VAL A 184 -12.98 -4.55 -3.17
C VAL A 184 -11.47 -4.67 -2.88
N GLY A 185 -11.05 -4.43 -1.63
CA GLY A 185 -9.67 -4.62 -1.19
C GLY A 185 -9.15 -6.06 -1.26
N ARG A 186 -10.04 -7.07 -1.34
CA ARG A 186 -9.66 -8.49 -1.46
C ARG A 186 -9.53 -8.94 -2.91
N LEU A 187 -10.04 -8.17 -3.87
CA LEU A 187 -10.06 -8.56 -5.28
C LEU A 187 -8.69 -8.91 -5.85
N PRO A 188 -7.59 -8.16 -5.60
CA PRO A 188 -6.28 -8.53 -6.15
C PRO A 188 -5.85 -9.93 -5.75
N LEU A 189 -6.05 -10.29 -4.48
CA LEU A 189 -5.69 -11.60 -3.96
C LEU A 189 -6.54 -12.70 -4.60
N HIS A 190 -7.83 -12.45 -4.85
CA HIS A 190 -8.68 -13.39 -5.58
C HIS A 190 -8.23 -13.55 -7.03
N PHE A 191 -7.91 -12.46 -7.72
CA PHE A 191 -7.40 -12.50 -9.09
C PHE A 191 -6.06 -13.22 -9.21
N GLU A 192 -5.13 -13.03 -8.27
CA GLU A 192 -3.86 -13.75 -8.22
C GLU A 192 -4.10 -15.25 -8.05
N ARG A 193 -4.97 -15.64 -7.11
CA ARG A 193 -5.35 -17.05 -6.89
C ARG A 193 -5.97 -17.66 -8.15
N GLU A 194 -6.89 -16.96 -8.80
CA GLU A 194 -7.51 -17.40 -10.05
C GLU A 194 -6.48 -17.54 -11.18
N ARG A 195 -5.50 -16.62 -11.27
CA ARG A 195 -4.40 -16.71 -12.25
C ARG A 195 -3.56 -17.95 -12.07
N GLU A 196 -3.27 -18.36 -10.83
CA GLU A 196 -2.53 -19.60 -10.58
C GLU A 196 -3.27 -20.83 -11.12
N PHE A 197 -4.59 -20.92 -10.91
CA PHE A 197 -5.40 -22.01 -11.50
C PHE A 197 -5.40 -21.98 -13.03
N ILE A 198 -5.55 -20.79 -13.62
CA ILE A 198 -5.51 -20.63 -15.07
C ILE A 198 -4.12 -21.00 -15.62
N ASN A 199 -3.04 -20.67 -14.90
CA ASN A 199 -1.68 -20.99 -15.31
C ASN A 199 -1.42 -22.50 -15.31
N ILE A 200 -1.96 -23.26 -14.36
CA ILE A 200 -1.89 -24.73 -14.36
C ILE A 200 -2.50 -25.28 -15.66
N TYR A 201 -3.70 -24.81 -16.02
CA TYR A 201 -4.35 -25.20 -17.27
C TYR A 201 -3.52 -24.76 -18.49
N ARG A 202 -3.03 -23.52 -18.49
CA ARG A 202 -2.26 -22.97 -19.62
C ARG A 202 -0.89 -23.61 -19.82
N GLY A 203 -0.27 -24.14 -18.77
CA GLY A 203 1.02 -24.81 -18.81
C GLY A 203 0.98 -26.27 -19.28
N ARG A 204 -0.20 -26.77 -19.69
CA ARG A 204 -0.41 -28.13 -20.18
C ARG A 204 -1.04 -28.10 -21.57
N ASP A 205 -0.21 -28.18 -22.61
CA ASP A 205 -0.70 -28.20 -23.99
C ASP A 205 -1.60 -29.40 -24.29
N GLU A 206 -1.32 -30.54 -23.66
CA GLU A 206 -2.16 -31.75 -23.70
C GLU A 206 -3.62 -31.46 -23.33
N ALA A 207 -3.87 -30.54 -22.40
CA ALA A 207 -5.22 -30.18 -21.97
C ALA A 207 -6.00 -29.39 -23.04
N ARG A 208 -5.30 -28.78 -24.02
CA ARG A 208 -5.89 -28.07 -25.17
C ARG A 208 -6.20 -28.98 -26.34
N GLU A 209 -5.56 -30.13 -26.42
CA GLU A 209 -5.72 -31.13 -27.48
C GLU A 209 -6.79 -32.19 -27.14
N LEU A 210 -7.33 -32.17 -25.92
CA LEU A 210 -8.39 -33.08 -25.49
C LEU A 210 -9.66 -32.91 -26.32
N SER A 211 -10.35 -34.04 -26.56
CA SER A 211 -11.73 -34.01 -27.05
C SER A 211 -12.67 -33.42 -26.00
N ASP A 212 -13.84 -32.93 -26.43
CA ASP A 212 -14.85 -32.36 -25.52
C ASP A 212 -15.25 -33.34 -24.39
N GLU A 213 -15.34 -34.64 -24.68
CA GLU A 213 -15.60 -35.67 -23.68
C GLU A 213 -14.43 -35.86 -22.71
N GLY A 214 -13.19 -35.86 -23.22
CA GLY A 214 -11.99 -35.96 -22.41
C GLY A 214 -11.85 -34.77 -21.47
N PHE A 215 -12.08 -33.56 -21.98
CA PHE A 215 -12.06 -32.33 -21.20
C PHE A 215 -13.11 -32.35 -20.07
N LYS A 216 -14.34 -32.79 -20.37
CA LYS A 216 -15.39 -32.93 -19.33
C LYS A 216 -14.99 -33.87 -18.20
N ARG A 217 -14.38 -35.02 -18.51
CA ARG A 217 -13.92 -35.98 -17.49
C ARG A 217 -12.83 -35.38 -16.60
N VAL A 218 -11.86 -34.68 -17.20
CA VAL A 218 -10.80 -33.98 -16.46
C VAL A 218 -11.39 -32.87 -15.59
N LEU A 219 -12.37 -32.13 -16.09
CA LEU A 219 -13.04 -31.06 -15.34
C LEU A 219 -13.80 -31.59 -14.13
N GLU A 220 -14.55 -32.69 -14.29
CA GLU A 220 -15.28 -33.34 -13.20
C GLU A 220 -14.32 -33.89 -12.13
N PHE A 221 -13.26 -34.57 -12.55
CA PHE A 221 -12.21 -35.04 -11.65
C PHE A 221 -11.55 -33.88 -10.88
N THR A 222 -11.27 -32.77 -11.57
CA THR A 222 -10.67 -31.59 -10.94
C THR A 222 -11.62 -30.97 -9.91
N ARG A 223 -12.93 -30.90 -10.19
CA ARG A 223 -13.93 -30.41 -9.23
C ARG A 223 -13.95 -31.26 -7.96
N GLN A 224 -14.04 -32.59 -8.10
CA GLN A 224 -14.06 -33.50 -6.95
C GLN A 224 -12.76 -33.43 -6.13
N SER A 225 -11.61 -33.42 -6.82
CA SER A 225 -10.30 -33.29 -6.18
C SER A 225 -10.15 -31.96 -5.44
N PHE A 226 -10.68 -30.88 -6.00
CA PHE A 226 -10.67 -29.56 -5.38
C PHE A 226 -11.55 -29.52 -4.12
N GLU A 227 -12.79 -30.04 -4.19
CA GLU A 227 -13.69 -30.14 -3.04
C GLU A 227 -13.09 -30.96 -1.89
N MET A 228 -12.48 -32.10 -2.21
CA MET A 228 -11.76 -32.92 -1.24
C MET A 228 -10.57 -32.17 -0.62
N SER A 229 -9.80 -31.46 -1.44
CA SER A 229 -8.65 -30.67 -0.96
C SER A 229 -9.10 -29.55 -0.03
N LEU A 230 -10.21 -28.86 -0.35
CA LEU A 230 -10.79 -27.83 0.52
C LEU A 230 -11.21 -28.39 1.88
N HIS A 231 -11.83 -29.58 1.91
CA HIS A 231 -12.20 -30.22 3.16
C HIS A 231 -10.99 -30.48 4.06
N PHE A 232 -9.90 -31.05 3.50
CA PHE A 232 -8.69 -31.34 4.27
C PHE A 232 -7.99 -30.07 4.76
N VAL A 233 -7.89 -29.04 3.93
CA VAL A 233 -7.27 -27.76 4.32
C VAL A 233 -8.10 -27.05 5.38
N ALA A 234 -9.44 -27.05 5.27
CA ALA A 234 -10.30 -26.45 6.28
C ALA A 234 -10.15 -27.12 7.65
N GLU A 235 -10.10 -28.46 7.68
CA GLU A 235 -9.87 -29.22 8.91
C GLU A 235 -8.48 -28.96 9.52
N GLU A 236 -7.46 -28.80 8.68
CA GLU A 236 -6.11 -28.43 9.12
C GLU A 236 -6.06 -27.00 9.68
N GLU A 237 -6.69 -26.03 9.01
CA GLU A 237 -6.77 -24.64 9.48
C GLU A 237 -7.52 -24.53 10.82
N GLU A 238 -8.62 -25.28 11.00
CA GLU A 238 -9.37 -25.33 12.26
C GLU A 238 -8.49 -25.83 13.41
N ARG A 239 -7.82 -26.98 13.23
CA ARG A 239 -6.90 -27.53 14.23
C ARG A 239 -5.75 -26.59 14.56
N LEU A 240 -5.22 -25.87 13.57
CA LEU A 240 -4.15 -24.90 13.78
C LEU A 240 -4.64 -23.68 14.55
N ASN A 241 -5.85 -23.19 14.27
CA ASN A 241 -6.43 -22.08 15.01
C ASN A 241 -6.69 -22.46 16.47
N GLU A 242 -7.25 -23.65 16.73
CA GLU A 242 -7.42 -24.18 18.10
C GLU A 242 -6.08 -24.23 18.86
N ALA A 243 -5.03 -24.76 18.22
CA ALA A 243 -3.71 -24.81 18.82
C ALA A 243 -3.08 -23.42 19.07
N LEU A 244 -3.36 -22.43 18.20
CA LEU A 244 -2.89 -21.06 18.40
C LEU A 244 -3.65 -20.37 19.54
N ASP A 245 -4.95 -20.59 19.65
CA ASP A 245 -5.79 -20.05 20.73
C ASP A 245 -5.35 -20.62 22.09
N ASP A 246 -5.07 -21.92 22.16
CA ASP A 246 -4.52 -22.56 23.36
C ASP A 246 -3.17 -21.96 23.77
N LEU A 247 -2.25 -21.74 22.81
CA LEU A 247 -0.96 -21.11 23.07
C LEU A 247 -1.09 -19.65 23.51
N GLU A 248 -2.05 -18.91 22.96
CA GLU A 248 -2.33 -17.53 23.36
C GLU A 248 -2.92 -17.46 24.77
N ALA A 249 -3.85 -18.36 25.10
CA ALA A 249 -4.42 -18.51 26.43
C ALA A 249 -3.35 -18.87 27.47
N GLU A 250 -2.45 -19.82 27.16
CA GLU A 250 -1.31 -20.17 28.01
C GLU A 250 -0.36 -18.98 28.23
N ARG A 251 -0.05 -18.21 27.17
CA ARG A 251 0.81 -17.03 27.24
C ARG A 251 0.19 -15.93 28.09
N ASP A 252 -1.11 -15.72 27.97
CA ASP A 252 -1.82 -14.68 28.72
C ASP A 252 -2.05 -15.09 30.18
N ALA A 253 -2.28 -16.38 30.46
CA ALA A 253 -2.25 -16.93 31.82
C ALA A 253 -0.87 -16.77 32.49
N ALA A 254 0.22 -17.09 31.78
CA ALA A 254 1.58 -16.90 32.27
C ALA A 254 1.87 -15.42 32.60
N ARG A 255 1.42 -14.49 31.75
CA ARG A 255 1.53 -13.03 32.00
C ARG A 255 0.76 -12.59 33.24
N GLN A 256 -0.45 -13.12 33.46
CA GLN A 256 -1.25 -12.82 34.66
C GLN A 256 -0.61 -13.36 35.94
N GLU A 257 0.07 -14.50 35.86
CA GLU A 257 0.80 -15.12 36.98
C GLU A 257 2.21 -14.51 37.20
N GLY A 258 2.62 -13.51 36.41
CA GLY A 258 3.95 -12.91 36.50
C GLY A 258 5.09 -13.85 36.10
N ARG A 259 4.79 -14.92 35.36
CA ARG A 259 5.76 -15.87 34.81
C ARG A 259 6.14 -15.46 33.39
N GLU A 260 7.42 -15.62 33.03
CA GLU A 260 7.81 -15.44 31.62
C GLU A 260 7.18 -16.56 30.78
N PRO A 261 6.57 -16.24 29.63
CA PRO A 261 5.94 -17.25 28.80
C PRO A 261 6.99 -18.24 28.29
N ALA A 262 6.71 -19.54 28.46
CA ALA A 262 7.59 -20.59 27.99
C ALA A 262 7.69 -20.50 26.46
N THR A 263 8.86 -20.12 25.94
CA THR A 263 9.09 -20.21 24.50
C THR A 263 9.13 -21.68 24.11
N PRO A 264 8.39 -22.12 23.07
CA PRO A 264 8.43 -23.51 22.65
C PRO A 264 9.87 -23.84 22.27
N LYS A 265 10.48 -24.78 23.00
CA LYS A 265 11.81 -25.30 22.67
C LYS A 265 11.70 -25.89 21.27
N ARG A 266 12.23 -25.15 20.29
CA ARG A 266 12.42 -25.65 18.93
C ARG A 266 13.34 -26.86 19.03
N GLU A 267 12.74 -28.05 19.05
CA GLU A 267 13.48 -29.30 19.00
C GLU A 267 14.33 -29.25 17.74
N ARG A 268 15.63 -29.01 17.92
CA ARG A 268 16.60 -29.15 16.86
C ARG A 268 16.60 -30.61 16.50
N ARG A 269 15.84 -30.99 15.46
CA ARG A 269 15.97 -32.28 14.79
C ARG A 269 17.46 -32.52 14.58
N HIS A 270 18.02 -33.47 15.32
CA HIS A 270 19.40 -33.89 15.18
C HIS A 270 19.57 -34.47 13.77
N ARG A 271 20.14 -33.66 12.87
CA ARG A 271 20.68 -34.13 11.59
C ARG A 271 21.96 -34.90 11.90
N GLY A 272 21.80 -36.17 12.27
CA GLY A 272 22.90 -37.02 12.68
C GLY A 272 22.55 -38.49 12.50
N GLN A 273 22.29 -38.89 11.26
CA GLN A 273 22.29 -40.28 10.79
C GLN A 273 22.25 -40.30 9.25
N SER A 274 23.38 -39.98 8.62
CA SER A 274 23.70 -40.36 7.23
C SER A 274 25.16 -40.04 6.97
N GLN A 275 26.06 -40.80 7.61
CA GLN A 275 27.46 -40.92 7.20
C GLN A 275 28.10 -42.09 7.95
N LYS A 276 27.60 -43.30 7.71
CA LYS A 276 28.38 -44.52 7.96
C LYS A 276 27.75 -45.71 7.23
N GLN A 277 27.94 -45.76 5.91
CA GLN A 277 27.86 -46.98 5.09
C GLN A 277 28.13 -46.61 3.62
N THR A 278 29.40 -46.47 3.25
CA THR A 278 29.90 -46.70 1.88
C THR A 278 31.43 -46.80 1.94
N GLU A 279 31.95 -47.81 2.61
CA GLU A 279 33.29 -48.34 2.37
C GLU A 279 33.10 -49.85 2.30
N ASP A 280 32.85 -50.36 1.09
CA ASP A 280 33.13 -51.73 0.61
C ASP A 280 32.24 -52.06 -0.59
N SER A 281 32.60 -51.54 -1.77
CA SER A 281 32.34 -52.21 -3.06
C SER A 281 32.85 -51.35 -4.23
N ALA A 282 34.15 -51.39 -4.52
CA ALA A 282 34.65 -50.96 -5.83
C ALA A 282 35.99 -51.63 -6.18
N THR A 283 35.96 -52.94 -6.41
CA THR A 283 36.89 -53.59 -7.34
C THR A 283 36.05 -54.32 -8.38
N SER A 284 35.97 -53.79 -9.60
CA SER A 284 36.44 -54.50 -10.80
C SER A 284 36.14 -53.72 -12.09
N ARG A 285 37.14 -53.74 -12.98
CA ARG A 285 37.10 -53.61 -14.46
C ARG A 285 36.98 -52.20 -15.06
N THR A 286 37.63 -51.83 -16.16
CA THR A 286 38.75 -52.35 -16.98
C THR A 286 39.03 -51.23 -18.02
N ALA A 287 40.32 -50.97 -18.30
CA ALA A 287 40.97 -50.46 -19.53
C ALA A 287 40.29 -49.46 -20.51
N GLY A 288 41.09 -48.52 -21.02
CA GLY A 288 40.87 -47.79 -22.28
C GLY A 288 41.21 -46.29 -22.18
N ASN A 289 42.47 -45.88 -22.09
CA ASN A 289 43.40 -45.59 -23.19
C ASN A 289 43.29 -44.17 -23.80
N GLN A 290 44.45 -43.48 -23.81
CA GLN A 290 44.91 -42.38 -24.67
C GLN A 290 44.31 -40.97 -24.57
N SER A 291 45.15 -40.04 -24.07
CA SER A 291 45.66 -38.86 -24.80
C SER A 291 46.28 -37.93 -23.74
N GLY A 292 47.57 -37.63 -23.76
CA GLY A 292 48.08 -36.49 -24.53
C GLY A 292 48.83 -35.56 -23.57
N LYS A 293 50.15 -35.64 -23.63
CA LYS A 293 51.11 -35.00 -22.74
C LYS A 293 51.58 -33.68 -23.36
N SER A 294 51.48 -32.55 -22.66
CA SER A 294 52.43 -31.45 -22.83
C SER A 294 52.48 -30.53 -21.61
N LYS A 295 53.67 -30.51 -20.99
CA LYS A 295 54.14 -29.57 -19.96
C LYS A 295 54.63 -28.28 -20.61
N GLN A 296 54.42 -27.13 -19.96
CA GLN A 296 55.42 -26.08 -19.64
C GLN A 296 54.68 -24.93 -18.92
N LYS A 297 54.85 -24.71 -17.61
CA LYS A 297 55.95 -24.10 -16.83
C LYS A 297 56.30 -22.65 -17.25
N GLN A 298 56.28 -21.78 -16.22
CA GLN A 298 56.97 -20.47 -16.08
C GLN A 298 56.28 -19.29 -16.80
N SER A 299 56.23 -18.06 -16.28
CA SER A 299 56.72 -17.41 -15.06
C SER A 299 56.24 -15.94 -15.05
N SER A 300 56.32 -15.30 -13.88
CA SER A 300 56.72 -13.89 -13.67
C SER A 300 55.87 -12.71 -14.18
N ASN A 301 55.42 -11.93 -13.20
CA ASN A 301 55.59 -10.47 -13.02
C ASN A 301 54.91 -9.43 -13.93
N SER A 302 54.13 -8.59 -13.23
CA SER A 302 54.35 -7.14 -13.03
C SER A 302 53.91 -6.12 -14.10
N SER A 303 52.97 -5.28 -13.63
CA SER A 303 52.97 -3.80 -13.65
C SER A 303 52.65 -2.99 -14.91
N ARG A 304 51.79 -1.98 -14.63
CA ARG A 304 51.83 -0.56 -15.08
C ARG A 304 51.42 -0.24 -16.52
N THR A 305 50.25 0.38 -16.74
CA THR A 305 49.87 1.83 -16.70
C THR A 305 50.12 2.59 -18.00
N THR A 306 49.16 3.48 -18.31
CA THR A 306 49.20 4.61 -19.27
C THR A 306 49.19 4.20 -20.76
N SER A 307 48.75 4.95 -21.75
CA SER A 307 47.95 6.17 -21.98
C SER A 307 48.06 6.40 -23.51
N GLY A 308 47.15 7.15 -24.14
CA GLY A 308 47.56 7.90 -25.35
C GLY A 308 46.70 7.75 -26.60
N GLN A 309 46.01 8.84 -26.89
CA GLN A 309 45.35 9.22 -28.14
C GLN A 309 46.24 9.08 -29.40
N SER A 310 45.65 8.77 -30.57
CA SER A 310 45.43 9.76 -31.66
C SER A 310 45.10 9.13 -33.02
N ARG A 311 44.04 9.70 -33.64
CA ARG A 311 43.88 10.08 -35.06
C ARG A 311 44.18 9.06 -36.17
N LYS A 312 43.14 8.83 -37.01
CA LYS A 312 43.26 9.10 -38.46
C LYS A 312 41.91 9.42 -39.11
N LYS A 313 41.84 10.62 -39.69
CA LYS A 313 40.89 11.05 -40.73
C LYS A 313 41.25 10.33 -42.04
N THR A 314 40.24 9.85 -42.77
CA THR A 314 40.22 9.88 -44.25
C THR A 314 38.78 10.06 -44.70
N GLY A 315 38.52 11.15 -45.42
CA GLY A 315 37.27 11.37 -46.14
C GLY A 315 37.24 10.60 -47.47
N GLY A 316 36.04 10.48 -48.04
CA GLY A 316 35.81 9.88 -49.35
C GLY A 316 34.35 10.01 -49.75
N SER A 317 34.05 11.09 -50.46
CA SER A 317 32.80 11.39 -51.17
C SER A 317 32.57 10.42 -52.32
N GLY A 318 31.30 10.11 -52.67
CA GLY A 318 30.97 9.64 -54.02
C GLY A 318 29.74 8.75 -54.18
N ARG A 319 28.59 9.39 -54.42
CA ARG A 319 27.48 9.01 -55.34
C ARG A 319 27.46 7.62 -56.02
N GLN A 320 26.30 6.95 -55.98
CA GLN A 320 25.50 6.39 -57.10
C GLN A 320 24.32 5.61 -56.49
N SER A 321 23.07 6.07 -56.57
CA SER A 321 22.07 5.96 -57.65
C SER A 321 21.49 4.56 -57.85
N GLY A 322 20.16 4.45 -57.77
CA GLY A 322 19.38 3.48 -58.56
C GLY A 322 18.40 2.61 -57.76
N GLU A 323 17.11 2.87 -58.04
CA GLU A 323 15.90 2.06 -57.80
C GLU A 323 15.25 2.07 -56.40
#